data_AF-A0A1D8MJT5-F1
#
_entry.id   AF-A0A1D8MJT5-F1
#
_cell.length_a   1.000
_cell.length_b   1.000
_cell.length_c   1.000
_cell.angle_alpha   90.00
_cell.angle_beta   90.00
_cell.angle_gamma   90.00
#
_symmetry.space_group_name_H-M   'P 1'
#
loop_
_entity.id
_entity.type
_entity.pdbx_description
1 polymer ?
#
loop_
_entity_poly.entity_id
_entity_poly.type
_entity_poly.pdbx_seq_one_letter_code
_entity_poly.pdbx_strand_id
1 'polypeptide(L)'
;MGCVLNEMNATGGTIAEKVKAYNDANRKVAILCNHKRTVTAGHANAMEKMGERIKGLRYQKWRLKQQMLNLDPTLKKKKGAAFFEIDEDLDKEWIEEHQAFLIEEQRTKISKKFEKDNEKRVADGEKEMKASELEERLQAVNEMEKKFKKENKTGKVEVEARGATVEKLEGSITKIDQRVETMSVQAQDKEDNKEVALGTSR
;
A
#
# COMPACT_ATOMS: atom_id res chain seq x y z
N MET A 1 -16.17 -33.09 1.80
CA MET A 1 -15.25 -31.94 1.77
C MET A 1 -13.90 -32.23 1.10
N GLY A 2 -13.32 -33.44 1.22
CA GLY A 2 -11.98 -33.73 0.66
C GLY A 2 -11.81 -33.65 -0.87
N CYS A 3 -12.86 -33.86 -1.67
CA CYS A 3 -12.73 -33.85 -3.15
C CYS A 3 -12.45 -32.46 -3.75
N VAL A 4 -13.07 -31.38 -3.25
CA VAL A 4 -13.03 -30.07 -3.91
C VAL A 4 -11.66 -29.39 -3.78
N LEU A 5 -10.94 -29.66 -2.69
CA LEU A 5 -9.58 -29.14 -2.49
C LEU A 5 -8.54 -29.89 -3.33
N ASN A 6 -8.74 -31.19 -3.61
CA ASN A 6 -7.83 -31.98 -4.44
C ASN A 6 -7.89 -31.60 -5.93
N GLU A 7 -9.02 -31.09 -6.41
CA GLU A 7 -9.18 -30.61 -7.79
C GLU A 7 -8.55 -29.22 -8.01
N MET A 8 -8.36 -28.44 -6.93
CA MET A 8 -7.76 -27.12 -6.99
C MET A 8 -6.27 -27.25 -6.69
N ASN A 9 -5.46 -27.42 -7.74
CA ASN A 9 -3.98 -27.48 -7.70
C ASN A 9 -3.36 -26.24 -7.00
N ALA A 10 -3.39 -26.20 -5.67
CA ALA A 10 -2.76 -25.18 -4.84
C ALA A 10 -1.27 -25.51 -4.55
N THR A 11 -0.64 -26.26 -5.46
CA THR A 11 0.72 -26.79 -5.31
C THR A 11 1.82 -25.77 -5.67
N GLY A 12 1.46 -24.61 -6.22
CA GLY A 12 2.38 -23.49 -6.44
C GLY A 12 1.64 -22.15 -6.28
N GLY A 13 2.03 -21.36 -5.28
CA GLY A 13 1.43 -20.05 -5.00
C GLY A 13 1.85 -19.50 -3.64
N THR A 14 1.79 -18.19 -3.49
CA THR A 14 1.93 -17.44 -2.24
C THR A 14 0.90 -17.90 -1.20
N ILE A 15 1.13 -17.60 0.07
CA ILE A 15 0.17 -17.92 1.14
C ILE A 15 -1.20 -17.27 0.85
N ALA A 16 -1.23 -16.05 0.32
CA ALA A 16 -2.46 -15.35 -0.02
C ALA A 16 -3.27 -16.07 -1.10
N GLU A 17 -2.60 -16.57 -2.16
CA GLU A 17 -3.25 -17.34 -3.22
C GLU A 17 -3.79 -18.68 -2.70
N LYS A 18 -3.05 -19.34 -1.81
CA LYS A 18 -3.51 -20.58 -1.15
C LYS A 18 -4.74 -20.33 -0.27
N VAL A 19 -4.76 -19.22 0.47
CA VAL A 19 -5.92 -18.82 1.28
C VAL A 19 -7.13 -18.55 0.38
N LYS A 20 -6.94 -17.82 -0.73
CA LYS A 20 -8.03 -17.60 -1.71
C LYS A 20 -8.53 -18.91 -2.29
N ALA A 21 -7.66 -19.81 -2.72
CA ALA A 21 -8.06 -21.10 -3.29
C ALA A 21 -8.89 -21.94 -2.29
N TYR A 22 -8.49 -21.93 -1.01
CA TYR A 22 -9.27 -22.56 0.06
C TYR A 22 -10.64 -21.89 0.25
N ASN A 23 -10.69 -20.55 0.26
CA ASN A 23 -11.96 -19.81 0.38
C ASN A 23 -12.87 -20.03 -0.84
N ASP A 24 -12.32 -20.09 -2.05
CA ASP A 24 -13.03 -20.39 -3.28
C ASP A 24 -13.65 -21.80 -3.23
N ALA A 25 -12.91 -22.80 -2.72
CA ALA A 25 -13.43 -24.15 -2.51
C ALA A 25 -14.59 -24.15 -1.52
N ASN A 26 -14.46 -23.45 -0.39
CA ASN A 26 -15.53 -23.31 0.60
C ASN A 26 -16.73 -22.56 0.04
N ARG A 27 -16.49 -21.53 -0.78
CA ARG A 27 -17.54 -20.75 -1.44
C ARG A 27 -18.39 -21.63 -2.33
N LYS A 28 -17.79 -22.53 -3.11
CA LYS A 28 -18.52 -23.52 -3.93
C LYS A 28 -19.45 -24.39 -3.06
N VAL A 29 -18.94 -24.89 -1.95
CA VAL A 29 -19.75 -25.70 -1.00
C VAL A 29 -20.88 -24.88 -0.40
N ALA A 30 -20.60 -23.67 0.07
CA ALA A 30 -21.59 -22.77 0.64
C ALA A 30 -22.72 -22.43 -0.35
N ILE A 31 -22.39 -22.23 -1.63
CA ILE A 31 -23.39 -22.01 -2.70
C ILE A 31 -24.27 -23.25 -2.87
N LEU A 32 -23.69 -24.46 -2.89
CA LEU A 32 -24.46 -25.71 -2.97
C LEU A 32 -25.39 -25.90 -1.76
N CYS A 33 -24.94 -25.48 -0.56
CA CYS A 33 -25.74 -25.52 0.67
C CYS A 33 -26.68 -24.31 0.83
N ASN A 34 -26.76 -23.41 -0.15
CA ASN A 34 -27.57 -22.19 -0.13
C ASN A 34 -27.27 -21.25 1.07
N HIS A 35 -26.03 -21.21 1.54
CA HIS A 35 -25.57 -20.30 2.60
C HIS A 35 -25.27 -18.90 2.04
N LYS A 36 -26.32 -18.19 1.63
CA LYS A 36 -26.22 -16.81 1.15
C LYS A 36 -26.22 -15.83 2.31
N ARG A 37 -25.57 -14.68 2.11
CA ARG A 37 -25.70 -13.51 2.97
C ARG A 37 -25.93 -12.26 2.13
N THR A 38 -26.55 -11.25 2.72
CA THR A 38 -26.60 -9.92 2.13
C THR A 38 -25.20 -9.28 2.14
N VAL A 39 -24.88 -8.51 1.10
CA VAL A 39 -23.66 -7.68 1.08
C VAL A 39 -23.67 -6.76 2.30
N THR A 40 -22.57 -6.72 3.04
CA THR A 40 -22.47 -5.87 4.22
C THR A 40 -22.44 -4.39 3.82
N ALA A 41 -23.07 -3.51 4.59
CA ALA A 41 -23.14 -2.08 4.28
C ALA A 41 -21.77 -1.42 4.12
N GLY A 42 -20.75 -1.93 4.82
CA GLY A 42 -19.37 -1.44 4.75
C GLY A 42 -18.52 -2.06 3.63
N HIS A 43 -19.07 -2.96 2.80
CA HIS A 43 -18.29 -3.68 1.79
C HIS A 43 -17.69 -2.72 0.76
N ALA A 44 -18.50 -1.83 0.19
CA ALA A 44 -18.06 -0.85 -0.81
C ALA A 44 -16.92 0.04 -0.27
N ASN A 45 -17.09 0.63 0.92
CA ASN A 45 -16.06 1.46 1.55
C ASN A 45 -14.77 0.67 1.84
N ALA A 46 -14.89 -0.61 2.19
CA ALA A 46 -13.72 -1.42 2.44
C ALA A 46 -12.98 -1.80 1.15
N MET A 47 -13.69 -2.00 0.03
CA MET A 47 -13.09 -2.23 -1.29
C MET A 47 -12.42 -0.96 -1.82
N GLU A 48 -13.07 0.19 -1.69
CA GLU A 48 -12.50 1.50 -2.01
C GLU A 48 -11.19 1.74 -1.26
N LYS A 49 -11.17 1.51 0.06
CA LYS A 49 -9.94 1.62 0.87
C LYS A 49 -8.83 0.66 0.43
N MET A 50 -9.17 -0.55 -0.04
CA MET A 50 -8.16 -1.46 -0.59
C MET A 50 -7.63 -0.95 -1.93
N GLY A 51 -8.50 -0.44 -2.79
CA GLY A 51 -8.15 0.20 -4.05
C GLY A 51 -7.19 1.38 -3.84
N GLU A 52 -7.52 2.31 -2.95
CA GLU A 52 -6.66 3.46 -2.62
C GLU A 52 -5.28 3.03 -2.08
N ARG A 53 -5.23 1.95 -1.28
CA ARG A 53 -3.94 1.42 -0.81
C ARG A 53 -3.11 0.78 -1.92
N ILE A 54 -3.75 0.06 -2.85
CA ILE A 54 -3.08 -0.50 -4.03
C ILE A 54 -2.56 0.64 -4.92
N LYS A 55 -3.38 1.67 -5.13
CA LYS A 55 -3.03 2.87 -5.90
C LYS A 55 -1.84 3.62 -5.29
N GLY A 56 -1.83 3.79 -3.96
CA GLY A 56 -0.68 4.31 -3.22
C GLY A 56 0.61 3.49 -3.38
N LEU A 57 0.52 2.15 -3.43
CA LEU A 57 1.67 1.29 -3.72
C LEU A 57 2.18 1.46 -5.16
N ARG A 58 1.27 1.57 -6.14
CA ARG A 58 1.63 1.84 -7.53
C ARG A 58 2.31 3.19 -7.69
N TYR A 59 1.85 4.22 -6.96
CA TYR A 59 2.51 5.51 -6.89
C TYR A 59 3.93 5.41 -6.32
N GLN A 60 4.13 4.66 -5.22
CA GLN A 60 5.46 4.41 -4.67
C GLN A 60 6.37 3.70 -5.68
N LYS A 61 5.86 2.67 -6.38
CA LYS A 61 6.59 1.97 -7.44
C LYS A 61 7.02 2.96 -8.54
N TRP A 62 6.11 3.82 -8.99
CA TRP A 62 6.41 4.84 -9.99
C TRP A 62 7.50 5.82 -9.52
N ARG A 63 7.44 6.30 -8.28
CA ARG A 63 8.51 7.15 -7.71
C ARG A 63 9.88 6.47 -7.75
N LEU A 64 9.96 5.18 -7.38
CA LEU A 64 11.21 4.42 -7.45
C LEU A 64 11.73 4.28 -8.90
N LYS A 65 10.82 4.07 -9.86
CA LYS A 65 11.18 4.04 -11.29
C LYS A 65 11.76 5.38 -11.76
N GLN A 66 11.19 6.51 -11.32
CA GLN A 66 11.75 7.83 -11.63
C GLN A 66 13.13 8.05 -10.98
N GLN A 67 13.32 7.58 -9.73
CA GLN A 67 14.63 7.59 -9.07
C GLN A 67 15.67 6.77 -9.85
N MET A 68 15.30 5.62 -10.42
CA MET A 68 16.19 4.84 -11.27
C MET A 68 16.66 5.61 -12.51
N LEU A 69 15.76 6.35 -13.17
CA LEU A 69 16.13 7.19 -14.32
C LEU A 69 17.07 8.34 -13.94
N ASN A 70 16.92 8.87 -12.73
CA ASN A 70 17.82 9.90 -12.22
C ASN A 70 19.22 9.35 -11.90
N LEU A 71 19.33 8.07 -11.53
CA LEU A 71 20.63 7.40 -11.34
C LEU A 71 21.29 6.99 -12.66
N ASP A 72 20.52 6.35 -13.55
CA ASP A 72 21.01 5.90 -14.85
C ASP A 72 19.94 6.17 -15.94
N PRO A 73 20.05 7.30 -16.68
CA PRO A 73 19.15 7.62 -17.78
C PRO A 73 19.15 6.58 -18.92
N THR A 74 20.21 5.77 -19.05
CA THR A 74 20.29 4.72 -20.09
C THR A 74 19.29 3.59 -19.86
N LEU A 75 18.79 3.44 -18.63
CA LEU A 75 17.77 2.44 -18.28
C LEU A 75 16.49 2.63 -19.07
N LYS A 76 16.14 3.86 -19.48
CA LYS A 76 14.97 4.11 -20.34
C LYS A 76 15.06 3.35 -21.67
N LYS A 77 16.27 3.22 -22.22
CA LYS A 77 16.50 2.42 -23.44
C LYS A 77 16.58 0.92 -23.14
N LYS A 78 17.22 0.54 -22.03
CA LYS A 78 17.43 -0.87 -21.66
C LYS A 78 16.15 -1.60 -21.24
N LYS A 79 15.25 -0.91 -20.50
CA LYS A 79 13.99 -1.48 -19.98
C LYS A 79 12.74 -1.05 -20.74
N GLY A 80 12.90 -0.15 -21.71
CA GLY A 80 11.80 0.43 -22.48
C GLY A 80 11.11 1.59 -21.77
N ALA A 81 10.54 2.51 -22.56
CA ALA A 81 9.86 3.70 -22.04
C ALA A 81 8.61 3.33 -21.22
N ALA A 82 7.85 2.34 -21.66
CA ALA A 82 6.65 1.84 -20.99
C ALA A 82 6.90 1.40 -19.54
N PHE A 83 8.11 0.91 -19.22
CA PHE A 83 8.44 0.55 -17.84
C PHE A 83 8.40 1.76 -16.90
N PHE A 84 8.70 2.96 -17.39
CA PHE A 84 8.79 4.19 -16.59
C PHE A 84 7.57 5.10 -16.72
N GLU A 85 6.60 4.71 -17.54
CA GLU A 85 5.35 5.44 -17.68
C GLU A 85 4.55 5.39 -16.38
N ILE A 86 3.78 6.45 -16.18
CA ILE A 86 2.83 6.53 -15.09
C ILE A 86 1.65 5.61 -15.41
N ASP A 87 1.09 4.96 -14.39
CA ASP A 87 -0.13 4.19 -14.54
C ASP A 87 -1.29 5.14 -14.89
N GLU A 88 -2.21 4.71 -15.76
CA GLU A 88 -3.33 5.55 -16.23
C GLU A 88 -4.21 6.01 -15.06
N ASP A 89 -4.30 5.20 -14.02
CA ASP A 89 -5.06 5.52 -12.80
C ASP A 89 -4.42 6.67 -11.99
N LEU A 90 -3.14 6.99 -12.21
CA LEU A 90 -2.36 7.96 -11.43
C LEU A 90 -2.25 9.30 -12.16
N ASP A 91 -3.35 10.05 -12.26
CA ASP A 91 -3.30 11.40 -12.81
C ASP A 91 -2.62 12.40 -11.87
N LYS A 92 -2.37 13.60 -12.39
CA LYS A 92 -1.68 14.66 -11.64
C LYS A 92 -2.48 15.14 -10.43
N GLU A 93 -3.80 15.23 -10.56
CA GLU A 93 -4.69 15.70 -9.50
C GLU A 93 -4.64 14.73 -8.31
N TRP A 94 -4.78 13.44 -8.58
CA TRP A 94 -4.66 12.40 -7.57
C TRP A 94 -3.27 12.37 -6.93
N ILE A 95 -2.18 12.59 -7.69
CA ILE A 95 -0.83 12.65 -7.11
C ILE A 95 -0.73 13.80 -6.10
N GLU A 96 -1.23 14.98 -6.43
CA GLU A 96 -1.20 16.15 -5.54
C GLU A 96 -2.02 15.90 -4.28
N GLU A 97 -3.22 15.34 -4.42
CA GLU A 97 -4.07 14.94 -3.28
C GLU A 97 -3.41 13.86 -2.42
N HIS A 98 -2.84 12.83 -3.04
CA HIS A 98 -2.19 11.73 -2.33
C HIS A 98 -0.94 12.21 -1.58
N GLN A 99 -0.15 13.12 -2.17
CA GLN A 99 0.98 13.74 -1.49
C GLN A 99 0.54 14.59 -0.30
N ALA A 100 -0.54 15.37 -0.44
CA ALA A 100 -1.13 16.13 0.67
C ALA A 100 -1.61 15.21 1.79
N PHE A 101 -2.26 14.10 1.44
CA PHE A 101 -2.66 13.05 2.38
C PHE A 101 -1.44 12.47 3.12
N LEU A 102 -0.34 12.16 2.42
CA LEU A 102 0.88 11.64 3.06
C LEU A 102 1.50 12.64 4.03
N ILE A 103 1.50 13.94 3.69
CA ILE A 103 2.00 15.01 4.56
C ILE A 103 1.18 15.08 5.85
N GLU A 104 -0.16 15.15 5.74
CA GLU A 104 -1.04 15.23 6.90
C GLU A 104 -1.04 13.95 7.74
N GLU A 105 -0.90 12.78 7.10
CA GLU A 105 -0.72 11.51 7.81
C GLU A 105 0.56 11.50 8.64
N GLN A 106 1.69 11.98 8.08
CA GLN A 106 2.96 12.08 8.82
C GLN A 106 2.88 13.11 9.94
N ARG A 107 2.29 14.27 9.68
CA ARG A 107 2.04 15.30 10.69
C ARG A 107 1.26 14.75 11.88
N THR A 108 0.13 14.09 11.59
CA THR A 108 -0.73 13.45 12.60
C THR A 108 0.02 12.36 13.37
N LYS A 109 0.83 11.53 12.69
CA LYS A 109 1.65 10.50 13.35
C LYS A 109 2.67 11.12 14.31
N ILE A 110 3.34 12.20 13.90
CA ILE A 110 4.33 12.89 14.73
C ILE A 110 3.66 13.54 15.94
N SER A 111 2.56 14.26 15.75
CA SER A 111 1.80 14.88 16.84
C SER A 111 1.29 13.85 17.84
N LYS A 112 0.64 12.77 17.37
CA LYS A 112 0.15 11.70 18.25
C LYS A 112 1.28 10.98 18.98
N LYS A 113 2.45 10.80 18.34
CA LYS A 113 3.61 10.19 19.00
C LYS A 113 4.17 11.13 20.08
N PHE A 114 4.24 12.42 19.79
CA PHE A 114 4.68 13.44 20.75
C PHE A 114 3.75 13.52 21.98
N GLU A 115 2.43 13.52 21.76
CA GLU A 115 1.44 13.48 22.83
C GLU A 115 1.61 12.24 23.71
N LYS A 116 1.72 11.05 23.11
CA LYS A 116 1.96 9.79 23.85
C LYS A 116 3.28 9.77 24.60
N ASP A 117 4.33 10.34 24.03
CA ASP A 117 5.64 10.45 24.68
C ASP A 117 5.55 11.39 25.89
N ASN A 118 4.79 12.49 25.79
CA ASN A 118 4.53 13.40 26.91
C ASN A 118 3.67 12.77 28.01
N GLU A 119 2.60 12.06 27.66
CA GLU A 119 1.78 11.32 28.62
C GLU A 119 2.62 10.33 29.45
N LYS A 120 3.53 9.60 28.78
CA LYS A 120 4.46 8.69 29.47
C LYS A 120 5.42 9.43 30.39
N ARG A 121 6.02 10.53 29.93
CA ARG A 121 6.92 11.35 30.76
C ARG A 121 6.24 11.84 32.02
N VAL A 122 5.02 12.38 31.90
CA VAL A 122 4.25 12.84 33.05
C VAL A 122 3.94 11.69 34.01
N ALA A 123 3.59 10.50 33.49
CA ALA A 123 3.38 9.31 34.31
C ALA A 123 4.65 8.84 35.04
N ASP A 124 5.82 9.01 34.41
CA ASP A 124 7.14 8.68 34.98
C ASP A 124 7.68 9.80 35.92
N GLY A 125 6.90 10.87 36.16
CA GLY A 125 7.29 12.00 37.00
C GLY A 125 8.24 13.00 36.31
N GLU A 126 8.49 12.84 35.02
CA GLU A 126 9.22 13.79 34.19
C GLU A 126 8.32 14.92 33.68
N LYS A 127 8.95 16.05 33.30
CA LYS A 127 8.22 17.16 32.66
C LYS A 127 7.97 16.88 31.19
N GLU A 128 6.85 17.40 30.68
CA GLU A 128 6.54 17.38 29.25
C GLU A 128 7.68 17.97 28.40
N MET A 129 7.85 17.43 27.19
CA MET A 129 8.75 17.99 26.20
C MET A 129 8.26 19.39 25.78
N LYS A 130 9.21 20.27 25.46
CA LYS A 130 8.91 21.63 24.99
C LYS A 130 8.24 21.60 23.63
N ALA A 131 7.42 22.61 23.34
CA ALA A 131 6.82 22.80 22.01
C ALA A 131 7.88 22.88 20.89
N SER A 132 9.07 23.40 21.17
CA SER A 132 10.20 23.45 20.22
C SER A 132 10.63 22.06 19.74
N GLU A 133 10.51 21.03 20.57
CA GLU A 133 10.81 19.64 20.21
C GLU A 133 9.79 19.11 19.20
N LEU A 134 8.52 19.48 19.36
CA LEU A 134 7.49 19.15 18.38
C LEU A 134 7.74 19.87 17.05
N GLU A 135 8.11 21.14 17.09
CA GLU A 135 8.49 21.90 15.89
C GLU A 135 9.67 21.28 15.16
N GLU A 136 10.71 20.86 15.88
CA GLU A 136 11.87 20.15 15.32
C GLU A 136 11.45 18.84 14.65
N ARG A 137 10.61 18.03 15.32
CA ARG A 137 10.06 16.80 14.72
C ARG A 137 9.22 17.10 13.47
N LEU A 138 8.48 18.20 13.45
CA LEU A 138 7.69 18.63 12.30
C LEU A 138 8.53 19.18 11.14
N GLN A 139 9.81 19.53 11.35
CA GLN A 139 10.70 19.91 10.25
C GLN A 139 10.81 18.82 9.18
N ALA A 140 10.79 17.55 9.59
CA ALA A 140 10.78 16.42 8.65
C ALA A 140 9.56 16.46 7.69
N VAL A 141 8.40 16.92 8.16
CA VAL A 141 7.18 17.08 7.35
C VAL A 141 7.33 18.27 6.41
N ASN A 142 7.86 19.39 6.89
CA ASN A 142 8.12 20.57 6.07
C ASN A 142 9.13 20.29 4.94
N GLU A 143 10.15 19.47 5.21
CA GLU A 143 11.08 19.00 4.19
C GLU A 143 10.39 18.09 3.17
N MET A 144 9.53 17.18 3.63
CA MET A 144 8.74 16.31 2.74
C MET A 144 7.82 17.13 1.82
N GLU A 145 7.15 18.15 2.35
CA GLU A 145 6.31 19.04 1.56
C GLU A 145 7.11 19.81 0.50
N LYS A 146 8.28 20.35 0.86
CA LYS A 146 9.16 21.03 -0.10
C LYS A 146 9.61 20.09 -1.22
N LYS A 147 9.88 18.81 -0.90
CA LYS A 147 10.26 17.78 -1.87
C LYS A 147 9.12 17.51 -2.84
N PHE A 148 7.92 17.21 -2.34
CA PHE A 148 6.75 17.00 -3.19
C PHE A 148 6.43 18.20 -4.09
N LYS A 149 6.51 19.43 -3.57
CA LYS A 149 6.38 20.65 -4.39
C LYS A 149 7.44 20.75 -5.48
N LYS A 150 8.68 20.30 -5.22
CA LYS A 150 9.75 20.27 -6.22
C LYS A 150 9.52 19.16 -7.25
N GLU A 151 9.09 17.98 -6.81
CA GLU A 151 8.75 16.85 -7.69
C GLU A 151 7.65 17.23 -8.66
N ASN A 152 6.55 17.83 -8.19
CA ASN A 152 5.43 18.22 -9.04
C ASN A 152 5.78 19.32 -10.04
N LYS A 153 6.75 20.20 -9.71
CA LYS A 153 7.23 21.24 -10.61
C LYS A 153 8.23 20.73 -11.65
N THR A 154 9.11 19.81 -11.25
CA THR A 154 10.24 19.37 -12.09
C THR A 154 9.99 18.06 -12.83
N GLY A 155 8.98 17.29 -12.40
CA GLY A 155 8.71 15.94 -12.88
C GLY A 155 9.81 14.93 -12.51
N LYS A 156 10.76 15.30 -11.64
CA LYS A 156 11.91 14.47 -11.26
C LYS A 156 11.84 14.11 -9.78
N VAL A 157 11.90 12.82 -9.48
CA VAL A 157 11.91 12.29 -8.12
C VAL A 157 13.35 12.09 -7.65
N GLU A 158 13.80 12.88 -6.68
CA GLU A 158 15.17 12.80 -6.17
C GLU A 158 15.45 11.47 -5.47
N VAL A 159 16.70 11.01 -5.56
CA VAL A 159 17.13 9.75 -4.94
C VAL A 159 17.39 9.99 -3.47
N GLU A 160 16.54 9.42 -2.61
CA GLU A 160 16.50 9.76 -1.18
C GLU A 160 17.55 9.02 -0.33
N ALA A 161 17.88 7.77 -0.67
CA ALA A 161 18.74 6.95 0.18
C ALA A 161 20.23 7.17 -0.14
N ARG A 162 21.02 7.54 0.88
CA ARG A 162 22.48 7.61 0.78
C ARG A 162 23.02 6.23 0.38
N GLY A 163 23.55 6.10 -0.83
CA GLY A 163 23.99 4.81 -1.38
C GLY A 163 22.88 3.95 -2.00
N ALA A 164 21.78 4.56 -2.45
CA ALA A 164 20.83 3.93 -3.36
C ALA A 164 21.53 3.55 -4.67
N THR A 165 21.40 2.29 -5.06
CA THR A 165 21.84 1.78 -6.35
C THR A 165 20.62 1.33 -7.16
N VAL A 166 20.79 1.22 -8.47
CA VAL A 166 19.74 0.71 -9.36
C VAL A 166 19.22 -0.65 -8.87
N GLU A 167 20.11 -1.56 -8.46
CA GLU A 167 19.75 -2.88 -7.92
C GLU A 167 18.90 -2.81 -6.64
N LYS A 168 19.20 -1.88 -5.72
CA LYS A 168 18.40 -1.70 -4.49
C LYS A 168 17.00 -1.17 -4.79
N LEU A 169 16.89 -0.27 -5.78
CA LEU A 169 15.61 0.26 -6.23
C LEU A 169 14.79 -0.82 -6.93
N GLU A 170 15.42 -1.66 -7.75
CA GLU A 170 14.78 -2.83 -8.36
C GLU A 170 14.28 -3.81 -7.31
N GLY A 171 15.10 -4.16 -6.31
CA GLY A 171 14.66 -5.01 -5.21
C GLY A 171 13.49 -4.42 -4.43
N SER A 172 13.44 -3.09 -4.29
CA SER A 172 12.31 -2.39 -3.67
C SER A 172 11.05 -2.42 -4.54
N ILE A 173 11.20 -2.26 -5.86
CA ILE A 173 10.09 -2.40 -6.82
C ILE A 173 9.51 -3.82 -6.76
N THR A 174 10.35 -4.86 -6.78
CA THR A 174 9.89 -6.25 -6.69
C THR A 174 9.09 -6.51 -5.40
N LYS A 175 9.52 -5.94 -4.27
CA LYS A 175 8.77 -6.03 -3.01
C LYS A 175 7.43 -5.31 -3.08
N ILE A 176 7.37 -4.15 -3.74
CA ILE A 176 6.10 -3.45 -3.94
C ILE A 176 5.18 -4.26 -4.84
N ASP A 177 5.70 -4.87 -5.90
CA ASP A 177 4.93 -5.74 -6.80
C ASP A 177 4.32 -6.93 -6.07
N GLN A 178 5.11 -7.65 -5.27
CA GLN A 178 4.62 -8.73 -4.43
C GLN A 178 3.51 -8.27 -3.46
N ARG A 179 3.64 -7.06 -2.90
CA ARG A 179 2.61 -6.47 -2.02
C ARG A 179 1.34 -6.12 -2.79
N VAL A 180 1.47 -5.55 -3.98
CA VAL A 180 0.34 -5.22 -4.86
C VAL A 180 -0.40 -6.50 -5.26
N GLU A 181 0.31 -7.54 -5.69
CA GLU A 181 -0.26 -8.85 -6.03
C GLU A 181 -1.01 -9.43 -4.83
N THR A 182 -0.36 -9.47 -3.65
CA THR A 182 -0.98 -9.97 -2.41
C THR A 182 -2.26 -9.21 -2.07
N MET A 183 -2.22 -7.87 -2.12
CA MET A 183 -3.39 -7.05 -1.82
C MET A 183 -4.51 -7.21 -2.85
N SER A 184 -4.16 -7.42 -4.12
CA SER A 184 -5.12 -7.66 -5.21
C SER A 184 -5.83 -9.00 -5.03
N VAL A 185 -5.09 -10.06 -4.68
CA VAL A 185 -5.65 -11.38 -4.35
C VAL A 185 -6.60 -11.29 -3.16
N GLN A 186 -6.23 -10.55 -2.12
CA GLN A 186 -7.08 -10.33 -0.95
C GLN A 186 -8.34 -9.52 -1.27
N ALA A 187 -8.23 -8.50 -2.11
CA ALA A 187 -9.37 -7.71 -2.57
C ALA A 187 -10.35 -8.58 -3.37
N GLN A 188 -9.82 -9.40 -4.28
CA GLN A 188 -10.61 -10.34 -5.08
C GLN A 188 -11.31 -11.38 -4.20
N ASP A 189 -10.59 -12.02 -3.27
CA ASP A 189 -11.19 -12.99 -2.33
C ASP A 189 -12.32 -12.36 -1.51
N LYS A 190 -12.17 -11.11 -1.08
CA LYS A 190 -13.20 -10.39 -0.35
C LYS A 190 -14.42 -10.09 -1.22
N GLU A 191 -14.20 -9.68 -2.48
CA GLU A 191 -15.27 -9.41 -3.45
C GLU A 191 -16.04 -10.67 -3.82
N ASP A 192 -15.34 -11.77 -4.12
CA ASP A 192 -15.94 -13.06 -4.48
C ASP A 192 -16.87 -13.58 -3.36
N ASN A 193 -16.50 -13.33 -2.10
CA ASN A 193 -17.24 -13.77 -0.92
C ASN A 193 -18.24 -12.74 -0.37
N LYS A 194 -18.55 -11.65 -1.09
CA LYS A 194 -19.45 -10.59 -0.58
C LYS A 194 -20.86 -11.09 -0.24
N GLU A 195 -21.38 -12.06 -0.98
CA GLU A 195 -22.74 -12.62 -0.84
C GLU A 195 -22.78 -14.04 -0.25
N VAL A 196 -21.64 -14.60 0.18
CA VAL A 196 -21.56 -15.99 0.63
C VAL A 196 -21.14 -16.07 2.11
N ALA A 197 -21.89 -16.82 2.91
CA ALA A 197 -21.59 -17.07 4.31
C ALA A 197 -20.71 -18.32 4.46
N LEU A 198 -19.39 -18.15 4.42
CA LEU A 198 -18.45 -19.27 4.54
C LEU A 198 -18.48 -19.93 5.94
N GLY A 199 -18.83 -19.18 6.99
CA GLY A 199 -18.74 -19.65 8.38
C GLY A 199 -19.70 -20.80 8.74
N THR A 200 -20.80 -20.97 7.99
CA THR A 200 -21.79 -22.03 8.24
C THR A 200 -21.48 -23.32 7.49
N SER A 201 -20.59 -23.29 6.50
CA SER A 201 -20.16 -24.45 5.70
C SER A 201 -18.73 -24.90 5.99
N ARG A 202 -18.02 -24.23 6.91
CA ARG A 202 -16.60 -24.44 7.16
C ARG A 202 -16.34 -25.59 8.12
#